data_AF-A0A814WYY1-F1
#
_entry.id   AF-A0A814WYY1-F1
#
_cell.length_a   1.000
_cell.length_b   1.000
_cell.length_c   1.000
_cell.angle_alpha   90.00
_cell.angle_beta   90.00
_cell.angle_gamma   90.00
#
_symmetry.space_group_name_H-M   'P 1'
#
loop_
_entity.id
_entity.type
_entity.pdbx_description
1 polymer ?
#
loop_
_entity_poly.entity_id
_entity_poly.type
_entity_poly.pdbx_seq_one_letter_code
_entity_poly.pdbx_strand_id
1 'polypeptide(L)'
;MSATAFFAGIYLSPLINLAIHVNPQIVMTAFLLTTNIFVCFTLSALLTQKRTCFYLGGLFGTSTTIMLALTLMNLFGRSQLIFNVNLYRDLLFACGYILYNTQLIVERATHDDMNYGKQVNRL
;
A
#
# COMPACT_ATOMS: atom_id res chain seq x y z
N MET A 1 -6.93 1.60 17.13
CA MET A 1 -6.24 2.24 16.00
C MET A 1 -5.32 3.38 16.42
N SER A 2 -5.64 4.18 17.45
CA SER A 2 -4.79 5.29 17.92
C SER A 2 -3.46 4.85 18.56
N ALA A 3 -3.49 3.87 19.48
CA ALA A 3 -2.27 3.39 20.14
C ALA A 3 -1.26 2.80 19.15
N THR A 4 -1.71 1.97 18.20
CA THR A 4 -0.85 1.32 17.20
C THR A 4 -0.14 2.33 16.29
N ALA A 5 -0.79 3.43 15.93
CA ALA A 5 -0.16 4.50 15.15
C ALA A 5 0.94 5.21 15.95
N PHE A 6 0.72 5.42 17.24
CA PHE A 6 1.70 6.03 18.14
C PHE A 6 2.95 5.15 18.30
N PHE A 7 2.76 3.85 18.56
CA PHE A 7 3.86 2.89 18.66
C PHE A 7 4.64 2.75 17.34
N ALA A 8 3.95 2.73 16.20
CA ALA A 8 4.60 2.72 14.88
C ALA A 8 5.45 3.97 14.65
N GLY A 9 4.99 5.15 15.11
CA GLY A 9 5.76 6.39 15.06
C GLY A 9 7.04 6.34 15.90
N ILE A 10 6.96 5.80 17.13
CA ILE A 10 8.13 5.62 18.00
C ILE A 10 9.14 4.64 17.35
N TYR A 11 8.66 3.55 16.77
CA TYR A 11 9.49 2.57 16.07
C TYR A 11 10.18 3.13 14.82
N LEU A 12 9.51 4.03 14.08
CA LEU A 12 10.06 4.64 12.87
C LEU A 12 11.12 5.72 13.15
N SER A 13 11.09 6.33 14.34
CA SER A 13 11.99 7.40 14.77
C SER A 13 13.49 7.12 14.57
N PRO A 14 14.07 5.98 15.01
CA PRO A 14 15.49 5.68 14.79
C PRO A 14 15.85 5.50 13.32
N LEU A 15 14.94 5.00 12.49
CA LEU A 15 15.17 4.82 11.06
C LEU A 15 15.23 6.16 10.32
N ILE A 16 14.37 7.11 10.71
CA ILE A 16 14.39 8.48 10.19
C ILE A 16 15.68 9.19 10.61
N ASN A 17 16.12 9.04 11.86
CA ASN A 17 17.38 9.63 12.35
C ASN A 17 18.58 9.12 11.53
N LEU A 18 18.62 7.82 11.24
CA LEU A 18 19.64 7.22 10.36
C LEU A 18 19.58 7.81 8.93
N ALA A 19 18.38 7.96 8.36
CA ALA A 19 18.21 8.55 7.03
C ALA A 19 18.66 10.02 6.98
N ILE A 20 18.37 10.82 8.02
CA ILE A 20 18.83 12.21 8.15
C ILE A 20 20.36 12.26 8.23
N HIS A 21 20.98 11.31 8.94
CA HIS A 21 22.44 11.26 9.07
C HIS A 21 23.13 10.92 7.76
N VAL A 22 22.50 10.12 6.89
CA VAL A 22 22.98 9.82 5.53
C VAL A 22 22.77 11.01 4.61
N ASN A 23 21.52 11.46 4.43
CA ASN A 23 21.20 12.67 3.69
C ASN A 23 19.79 13.18 4.05
N PRO A 24 19.65 14.42 4.55
CA PRO A 24 18.36 14.96 5.00
C PRO A 24 17.33 15.12 3.87
N GLN A 25 17.75 15.22 2.61
CA GLN A 25 16.84 15.35 1.46
C GLN A 25 16.02 14.07 1.21
N ILE A 26 16.51 12.90 1.66
CA ILE A 26 15.84 11.60 1.44
C ILE A 26 14.46 11.56 2.10
N VAL A 27 14.31 12.20 3.27
CA VAL A 27 13.04 12.21 4.01
C VAL A 27 11.97 12.96 3.23
N MET A 28 12.32 14.13 2.68
CA MET A 28 11.38 14.96 1.93
C MET A 28 11.04 14.34 0.58
N THR A 29 12.01 13.78 -0.15
CA THR A 29 11.76 13.12 -1.42
C THR A 29 10.91 11.85 -1.24
N ALA A 30 11.13 11.05 -0.20
CA ALA A 30 10.31 9.88 0.12
C ALA A 30 8.84 10.27 0.43
N PHE A 31 8.62 11.37 1.16
CA PHE A 31 7.27 11.86 1.45
C PHE A 31 6.54 12.37 0.20
N LEU A 32 7.24 13.12 -0.66
CA LEU A 32 6.69 13.62 -1.92
C LEU A 32 6.38 12.47 -2.89
N LEU A 33 7.29 11.48 -3.02
CA LEU A 33 7.04 10.32 -3.87
C LEU A 33 5.82 9.53 -3.41
N THR A 34 5.72 9.21 -2.12
CA THR A 34 4.58 8.44 -1.58
C THR A 34 3.25 9.18 -1.79
N THR A 35 3.23 10.49 -1.56
CA THR A 35 2.04 11.33 -1.79
C THR A 35 1.68 11.38 -3.28
N ASN A 36 2.65 11.59 -4.17
CA ASN A 36 2.42 11.66 -5.61
C ASN A 36 1.88 10.32 -6.16
N ILE A 37 2.49 9.21 -5.76
CA ILE A 37 2.05 7.86 -6.10
C ILE A 37 0.62 7.64 -5.59
N PHE A 38 0.33 8.00 -4.33
CA PHE A 38 -0.99 7.86 -3.74
C PHE A 38 -2.05 8.64 -4.53
N VAL A 39 -1.76 9.90 -4.88
CA VAL A 39 -2.67 10.76 -5.66
C VAL A 39 -2.90 10.20 -7.07
N CYS A 40 -1.82 9.85 -7.79
CA CYS A 40 -1.93 9.27 -9.13
C CYS A 40 -2.76 7.99 -9.13
N PHE A 41 -2.49 7.06 -8.22
CA PHE A 41 -3.23 5.80 -8.15
C PHE A 41 -4.66 5.94 -7.62
N THR A 42 -4.91 6.88 -6.70
CA THR A 42 -6.28 7.20 -6.28
C THR A 42 -7.10 7.71 -7.47
N LEU A 43 -6.51 8.58 -8.29
CA LEU A 43 -7.15 9.09 -9.50
C LEU A 43 -7.38 7.98 -10.54
N SER A 44 -6.38 7.12 -10.80
CA SER A 44 -6.53 5.96 -11.70
C SER A 44 -7.60 4.97 -11.22
N ALA A 45 -7.70 4.74 -9.91
CA ALA A 45 -8.72 3.86 -9.34
C ALA A 45 -10.14 4.42 -9.46
N LEU A 46 -10.30 5.75 -9.37
CA LEU A 46 -11.58 6.42 -9.60
C LEU A 46 -12.01 6.37 -11.07
N LEU A 47 -11.06 6.32 -12.00
CA LEU A 47 -11.32 6.32 -13.44
C LEU A 47 -11.54 4.92 -14.05
N THR A 48 -11.21 3.83 -13.35
CA THR A 48 -11.31 2.47 -13.91
C THR A 48 -12.61 1.75 -13.50
N GLN A 49 -13.37 1.25 -14.48
CA GLN A 49 -14.54 0.42 -14.24
C GLN A 49 -14.18 -1.08 -14.17
N LYS A 50 -14.30 -1.61 -12.95
CA LYS A 50 -14.63 -2.98 -12.50
C LYS A 50 -14.28 -4.15 -13.44
N ARG A 51 -13.40 -5.05 -12.99
CA ARG A 51 -13.48 -6.55 -13.09
C ARG A 51 -12.23 -7.30 -12.59
N THR A 52 -11.18 -6.62 -12.10
CA THR A 52 -9.91 -7.29 -11.71
C THR A 52 -9.71 -7.47 -10.19
N CYS A 53 -10.70 -7.11 -9.35
CA CYS A 53 -10.54 -7.05 -7.89
C CYS A 53 -10.29 -8.43 -7.23
N PHE A 54 -10.81 -9.51 -7.82
CA PHE A 54 -10.78 -10.85 -7.20
C PHE A 54 -9.45 -11.60 -7.37
N TYR A 55 -8.69 -11.37 -8.46
CA TYR A 55 -7.41 -12.04 -8.70
C TYR A 55 -6.23 -11.36 -7.96
N LEU A 56 -6.38 -10.09 -7.58
CA LEU A 56 -5.35 -9.33 -6.88
C LEU A 56 -5.18 -9.74 -5.41
N GLY A 57 -6.22 -10.24 -4.74
CA GLY A 57 -6.12 -10.69 -3.33
C GLY A 57 -5.12 -11.83 -3.12
N GLY A 58 -5.07 -12.79 -4.05
CA GLY A 58 -4.09 -13.88 -4.04
C GLY A 58 -2.65 -13.41 -4.30
N LEU A 59 -2.48 -12.36 -5.11
CA LEU A 59 -1.19 -11.72 -5.34
C LEU A 59 -0.67 -10.99 -4.09
N PHE A 60 -1.55 -10.38 -3.28
CA PHE A 60 -1.15 -9.77 -2.01
C PHE A 60 -0.71 -10.83 -0.97
N GLY A 61 -1.48 -11.91 -0.82
CA GLY A 61 -1.13 -12.97 0.14
C GLY A 61 0.22 -13.64 -0.18
N THR A 62 0.46 -13.96 -1.46
CA THR A 62 1.70 -14.59 -1.92
C THR A 62 2.90 -13.65 -1.80
N SER A 63 2.76 -12.39 -2.18
CA SER A 63 3.83 -11.40 -2.07
C SER A 63 4.21 -11.08 -0.62
N THR A 64 3.25 -11.03 0.32
CA THR A 64 3.54 -10.85 1.76
C THR A 64 4.38 -12.00 2.31
N THR A 65 4.07 -13.24 1.88
CA THR A 65 4.82 -14.44 2.25
C THR A 65 6.25 -14.42 1.68
N ILE A 66 6.39 -13.98 0.43
CA ILE A 66 7.70 -13.79 -0.23
C ILE A 66 8.51 -12.69 0.47
N MET A 67 7.88 -11.61 0.91
CA MET A 67 8.53 -10.53 1.65
C MET A 67 9.05 -11.01 3.02
N LEU A 68 8.26 -11.81 3.73
CA LEU A 68 8.69 -12.46 4.97
C LEU A 68 9.91 -13.37 4.73
N ALA A 69 9.85 -14.23 3.71
CA ALA A 69 10.95 -15.13 3.36
C ALA A 69 12.25 -14.38 2.99
N LEU A 70 12.15 -13.32 2.18
CA LEU A 70 13.31 -12.51 1.77
C LEU A 70 13.90 -11.71 2.93
N THR A 71 13.07 -11.26 3.87
CA THR A 71 13.54 -10.56 5.08
C THR A 71 14.25 -11.52 6.04
N LEU A 72 13.72 -12.73 6.21
CA LEU A 72 14.38 -13.80 6.97
C LEU A 72 15.71 -14.20 6.32
N MET A 73 15.77 -14.35 5.00
CA MET A 73 17.02 -14.60 4.28
C MET A 73 18.03 -13.46 4.42
N ASN A 74 17.58 -12.20 4.37
CA ASN A 74 18.46 -11.03 4.56
C ASN A 74 19.03 -10.97 5.99
N LEU A 75 18.30 -11.48 7.00
CA LEU A 75 18.76 -11.55 8.38
C LEU A 75 20.04 -12.40 8.54
N PHE A 76 20.17 -13.47 7.73
CA PHE A 76 21.36 -14.34 7.72
C PHE A 76 22.43 -13.90 6.71
N GLY A 77 22.04 -13.29 5.57
CA GLY A 77 22.94 -12.97 4.45
C GLY A 77 23.39 -11.51 4.32
N ARG A 78 22.82 -10.57 5.09
CA ARG A 78 23.15 -9.13 5.20
C ARG A 78 23.65 -8.47 3.91
N SER A 79 22.93 -8.66 2.80
CA SER A 79 23.33 -8.17 1.48
C SER A 79 22.60 -6.88 1.09
N GLN A 80 23.37 -5.86 0.68
CA GLN A 80 22.86 -4.56 0.25
C GLN A 80 21.93 -4.65 -0.97
N LEU A 81 22.13 -5.65 -1.85
CA LEU A 81 21.26 -5.88 -3.01
C LEU A 81 19.86 -6.33 -2.59
N ILE A 82 19.78 -7.24 -1.62
CA ILE A 82 18.49 -7.75 -1.11
C ILE A 82 17.73 -6.63 -0.39
N PHE A 83 18.44 -5.72 0.28
CA PHE A 83 17.84 -4.54 0.90
C PHE A 83 17.20 -3.60 -0.13
N ASN A 84 17.91 -3.25 -1.21
CA ASN A 84 17.35 -2.41 -2.28
C ASN A 84 16.15 -3.04 -2.97
N VAL A 85 16.22 -4.34 -3.28
CA VAL A 85 15.12 -5.08 -3.90
C VAL A 85 13.89 -5.15 -2.99
N ASN A 86 14.09 -5.33 -1.68
CA ASN A 86 12.99 -5.27 -0.72
C ASN A 86 12.34 -3.89 -0.71
N LEU A 87 13.13 -2.82 -0.67
CA LEU A 87 12.63 -1.43 -0.66
C LEU A 87 11.73 -1.10 -1.87
N TYR A 88 12.15 -1.44 -3.08
CA TYR A 88 11.33 -1.21 -4.28
C TYR A 88 10.09 -2.10 -4.32
N ARG A 89 10.20 -3.35 -3.85
CA ARG A 89 9.08 -4.28 -3.79
C ARG A 89 8.01 -3.80 -2.80
N ASP A 90 8.42 -3.34 -1.63
CA ASP A 90 7.52 -2.80 -0.60
C ASP A 90 6.77 -1.57 -1.09
N LEU A 91 7.44 -0.69 -1.84
CA LEU A 91 6.80 0.44 -2.49
C LEU A 91 5.72 -0.02 -3.47
N LEU A 92 6.03 -0.97 -4.36
CA LEU A 92 5.07 -1.53 -5.32
C LEU A 92 3.89 -2.19 -4.61
N PHE A 93 4.15 -2.84 -3.49
CA PHE A 93 3.15 -3.50 -2.67
C PHE A 93 2.19 -2.50 -2.01
N ALA A 94 2.71 -1.41 -1.47
CA ALA A 94 1.91 -0.31 -0.93
C ALA A 94 1.00 0.28 -2.02
N CYS A 95 1.52 0.53 -3.23
CA CYS A 95 0.72 0.99 -4.38
C CYS A 95 -0.44 0.04 -4.68
N GLY A 96 -0.15 -1.26 -4.76
CA GLY A 96 -1.17 -2.29 -5.00
C GLY A 96 -2.22 -2.31 -3.89
N TYR A 97 -1.82 -2.20 -2.63
CA TYR A 97 -2.73 -2.22 -1.50
C TYR A 97 -3.68 -1.01 -1.53
N ILE A 98 -3.16 0.18 -1.84
CA ILE A 98 -3.97 1.40 -2.02
C ILE A 98 -5.03 1.18 -3.12
N LEU A 99 -4.60 0.69 -4.29
CA LEU A 99 -5.50 0.36 -5.39
C LEU A 99 -6.60 -0.62 -4.96
N TYR A 100 -6.21 -1.72 -4.30
CA TYR A 100 -7.16 -2.74 -3.83
C TYR A 100 -8.21 -2.16 -2.87
N ASN A 101 -7.77 -1.35 -1.90
CA ASN A 101 -8.67 -0.70 -0.95
C ASN A 101 -9.63 0.27 -1.66
N THR A 102 -9.14 1.08 -2.60
CA THR A 102 -10.00 2.00 -3.35
C THR A 102 -11.02 1.26 -4.22
N GLN A 103 -10.62 0.17 -4.89
CA GLN A 103 -11.53 -0.66 -5.68
C GLN A 103 -12.64 -1.28 -4.82
N LEU A 104 -12.31 -1.76 -3.61
CA LEU A 104 -13.29 -2.32 -2.67
C LEU A 104 -14.32 -1.28 -2.21
N ILE A 105 -13.89 -0.04 -1.95
CA ILE A 105 -14.76 1.06 -1.54
C ILE A 105 -15.73 1.43 -2.70
N VAL A 106 -15.20 1.57 -3.92
CA VAL A 106 -16.01 1.88 -5.11
C VAL A 106 -17.00 0.75 -5.42
N GLU A 107 -16.58 -0.51 -5.29
CA GLU A 107 -17.47 -1.65 -5.51
C GLU A 107 -18.64 -1.68 -4.52
N ARG A 108 -18.36 -1.43 -3.24
CA ARG A 108 -19.38 -1.31 -2.19
C ARG A 108 -20.32 -0.14 -2.45
N ALA A 109 -19.81 1.02 -2.86
CA ALA A 109 -20.62 2.19 -3.17
C ALA A 109 -21.62 1.92 -4.32
N THR A 110 -21.18 1.29 -5.42
CA THR A 110 -22.11 0.98 -6.52
C THR A 110 -23.11 -0.13 -6.18
N HIS A 111 -22.72 -1.07 -5.31
CA HIS A 111 -23.65 -2.12 -4.88
C HIS A 111 -24.77 -1.53 -4.01
N ASP A 112 -24.48 -0.47 -3.25
CA ASP A 112 -25.46 0.32 -2.52
C ASP A 112 -26.43 1.03 -3.48
N ASP A 113 -25.91 1.75 -4.49
CA ASP A 113 -26.71 2.47 -5.50
C ASP A 113 -27.68 1.55 -6.29
N MET A 114 -27.24 0.35 -6.67
CA MET A 114 -28.10 -0.64 -7.35
C MET A 114 -29.25 -1.15 -6.47
N ASN A 115 -29.10 -1.11 -5.14
CA ASN A 115 -30.12 -1.58 -4.22
C ASN A 115 -31.21 -0.52 -4.01
N TYR A 116 -30.85 0.78 -3.97
CA TYR A 116 -31.84 1.86 -3.94
C TYR A 116 -32.69 1.93 -5.22
N GLY A 117 -32.09 1.76 -6.39
CA GLY A 117 -32.83 1.75 -7.67
C GLY A 117 -33.83 0.59 -7.77
N LYS A 118 -33.51 -0.57 -7.20
CA LYS A 118 -34.44 -1.72 -7.13
C LYS A 118 -35.54 -1.55 -6.09
N GLN A 119 -35.33 -0.78 -5.01
CA GLN A 119 -36.37 -0.50 -4.02
C GLN A 119 -37.37 0.54 -4.51
N VAL A 120 -36.92 1.57 -5.23
CA VAL A 120 -37.82 2.57 -5.85
C VAL A 120 -38.70 1.97 -6.95
N ASN A 121 -38.18 1.03 -7.75
CA ASN A 121 -38.97 0.34 -8.78
C ASN A 121 -39.89 -0.78 -8.22
N ARG A 122 -39.97 -0.92 -6.89
CA ARG A 122 -40.94 -1.80 -6.22
C ARG A 122 -42.05 -1.02 -5.49
N LEU A 123 -42.03 0.31 -5.56
CA LEU A 123 -43.13 1.20 -5.16
C LEU A 123 -43.86 1.68 -6.42
#